data_AF-A0A9N9I7M2-F1
#
_entry.id   AF-A0A9N9I7M2-F1
#
_cell.length_a   1.000
_cell.length_b   1.000
_cell.length_c   1.000
_cell.angle_alpha   90.00
_cell.angle_beta   90.00
_cell.angle_gamma   90.00
#
_symmetry.space_group_name_H-M   'P 1'
#
loop_
_entity.id
_entity.type
_entity.pdbx_description
1 polymer ?
#
loop_
_entity_poly.entity_id
_entity_poly.type
_entity_poly.pdbx_seq_one_letter_code
_entity_poly.pdbx_strand_id
1 'polypeptide(L)'
;MYLIRQQLIAELNTHVERLTADLTTRHITFVVEGQKIMVMMNTMIETIKEITANYESLRDQLDQITETGSVTPLRSEEFAGPSLPISSQLSFSDITSTTKNHFKIIFDKIMTDNNYSFDNMCNTMSVEIHGLGMGKISKETIKNFYYNNGDFRGSTLNKIGAWIDSKNNFNLADNTE
;
A
#
# COMPACT_ATOMS: atom_id res chain seq x y z
N MET A 1 27.69 -7.14 64.15
CA MET A 1 26.33 -7.56 63.72
C MET A 1 25.51 -6.40 63.14
N TYR A 2 25.45 -5.23 63.80
CA TYR A 2 24.66 -4.06 63.33
C TYR A 2 25.07 -3.53 61.94
N LEU A 3 26.38 -3.38 61.66
CA LEU A 3 26.85 -2.86 60.37
C LEU A 3 26.54 -3.79 59.18
N ILE A 4 26.69 -5.11 59.38
CA ILE A 4 26.36 -6.13 58.36
C ILE A 4 24.87 -6.08 58.03
N ARG A 5 24.00 -5.89 59.03
CA ARG A 5 22.56 -5.74 58.83
C ARG A 5 22.22 -4.50 57.99
N GLN A 6 22.87 -3.36 58.25
CA GLN A 6 22.62 -2.13 57.49
C GLN A 6 23.06 -2.27 56.03
N GLN A 7 24.22 -2.91 55.79
CA GLN A 7 24.70 -3.17 54.43
C GLN A 7 23.74 -4.05 53.63
N LEU A 8 23.26 -5.15 54.22
CA LEU A 8 22.31 -6.05 53.57
C LEU A 8 20.98 -5.35 53.24
N ILE A 9 20.50 -4.46 54.11
CA ILE A 9 19.30 -3.67 53.87
C ILE A 9 19.51 -2.71 52.69
N ALA A 10 20.65 -2.04 52.63
CA ALA A 10 20.96 -1.11 51.54
C ALA A 10 21.07 -1.83 50.19
N GLU A 11 21.72 -2.99 50.15
CA GLU A 11 21.82 -3.82 48.94
C GLU A 11 20.46 -4.33 48.47
N LEU A 12 19.64 -4.82 49.40
CA LEU A 12 18.28 -5.27 49.09
C LEU A 12 17.43 -4.12 48.53
N ASN A 13 17.46 -2.95 49.16
CA ASN A 13 16.72 -1.77 48.69
C ASN A 13 17.15 -1.37 47.28
N THR A 14 18.46 -1.29 47.04
CA THR A 14 19.01 -0.96 45.72
C THR A 14 18.55 -1.97 44.66
N HIS A 15 18.54 -3.27 44.99
CA HIS A 15 18.09 -4.30 44.07
C HIS A 15 16.59 -4.20 43.76
N VAL A 16 15.78 -3.94 44.78
CA VAL A 16 14.33 -3.72 44.63
C VAL A 16 14.06 -2.49 43.76
N GLU A 17 14.71 -1.36 44.03
CA GLU A 17 14.55 -0.15 43.22
C GLU A 17 14.91 -0.39 41.75
N ARG A 18 16.01 -1.12 41.49
CA ARG A 18 16.42 -1.48 40.13
C ARG A 18 15.39 -2.38 39.45
N LEU A 19 14.88 -3.40 40.14
CA LEU A 19 13.84 -4.29 39.62
C LEU A 19 12.54 -3.53 39.32
N THR A 20 12.16 -2.60 40.19
CA THR A 20 11.00 -1.73 39.98
C THR A 20 11.18 -0.89 38.72
N ALA A 21 12.33 -0.23 38.55
CA ALA A 21 12.61 0.57 37.36
C ALA A 21 12.61 -0.26 36.07
N ASP A 22 13.22 -1.45 36.08
CA ASP A 22 13.26 -2.37 34.93
C ASP A 22 11.85 -2.89 34.56
N LEU A 23 11.01 -3.18 35.56
CA LEU A 23 9.63 -3.60 35.32
C LEU A 23 8.75 -2.46 34.81
N THR A 24 8.88 -1.26 35.37
CA THR A 24 8.16 -0.08 34.90
C THR A 24 8.52 0.26 33.46
N THR A 25 9.81 0.21 33.11
CA THR A 25 10.28 0.48 31.75
C THR A 25 9.69 -0.53 30.77
N ARG A 26 9.80 -1.84 31.07
CA ARG A 26 9.22 -2.89 30.23
C ARG A 26 7.70 -2.75 30.08
N HIS A 27 7.00 -2.43 31.16
CA HIS A 27 5.56 -2.19 31.13
C HIS A 27 5.20 -1.06 30.16
N ILE A 28 5.91 0.08 30.24
CA ILE A 28 5.69 1.21 29.32
C ILE A 28 5.94 0.77 27.87
N THR A 29 7.03 0.05 27.60
CA THR A 29 7.32 -0.47 26.25
C THR A 29 6.19 -1.37 25.75
N PHE A 30 5.72 -2.32 26.56
CA PHE A 30 4.60 -3.20 26.16
C PHE A 30 3.30 -2.43 25.91
N VAL A 31 2.99 -1.42 26.71
CA VAL A 31 1.81 -0.57 26.50
C VAL A 31 1.90 0.18 25.18
N VAL A 32 3.05 0.80 24.88
CA VAL A 32 3.28 1.53 23.63
C VAL A 32 3.16 0.61 22.42
N GLU A 33 3.82 -0.55 22.45
CA GLU A 33 3.73 -1.52 21.36
C GLU A 33 2.30 -2.08 21.19
N GLY A 34 1.58 -2.31 22.30
CA GLY A 34 0.18 -2.71 22.27
C GLY A 34 -0.73 -1.64 21.64
N GLN A 35 -0.48 -0.36 21.92
CA GLN A 35 -1.21 0.75 21.30
C GLN A 35 -0.97 0.82 19.79
N LYS A 36 0.28 0.64 19.33
CA LYS A 36 0.59 0.58 17.89
C LYS A 36 -0.20 -0.52 17.18
N ILE A 37 -0.24 -1.72 17.76
CA ILE A 37 -1.02 -2.85 17.23
C ILE A 37 -2.51 -2.50 17.14
N MET A 38 -3.06 -1.86 18.18
CA MET A 38 -4.46 -1.45 18.21
C MET A 38 -4.80 -0.44 17.10
N VAL A 39 -3.94 0.55 16.88
CA VAL A 39 -4.11 1.55 15.80
C VAL A 39 -4.08 0.88 14.42
N MET A 40 -3.13 -0.02 14.18
CA MET A 40 -3.08 -0.80 12.93
C MET A 40 -4.34 -1.64 12.75
N MET A 41 -4.82 -2.30 13.81
CA MET A 41 -6.04 -3.12 13.76
C MET A 41 -7.29 -2.30 13.46
N ASN A 42 -7.43 -1.12 14.06
CA ASN A 42 -8.52 -0.19 13.74
C ASN A 42 -8.47 0.26 12.27
N THR A 43 -7.27 0.54 11.76
CA THR A 43 -7.09 0.89 10.34
C THR A 43 -7.52 -0.26 9.43
N MET A 44 -7.10 -1.49 9.73
CA MET A 44 -7.52 -2.68 8.98
C MET A 44 -9.05 -2.88 9.02
N ILE A 45 -9.68 -2.65 10.17
CA ILE A 45 -11.14 -2.74 10.31
C ILE A 45 -11.83 -1.75 9.35
N GLU A 46 -11.37 -0.50 9.29
CA GLU A 46 -11.95 0.49 8.38
C GLU A 46 -11.73 0.11 6.91
N THR A 47 -10.52 -0.34 6.53
CA THR A 47 -10.27 -0.85 5.17
C THR A 47 -11.19 -2.01 4.81
N ILE A 48 -11.41 -2.95 5.73
CA ILE A 48 -12.31 -4.09 5.50
C ILE A 48 -13.74 -3.60 5.30
N LYS A 49 -14.21 -2.64 6.11
CA LYS A 49 -15.56 -2.07 5.94
C LYS A 49 -15.74 -1.43 4.56
N GLU A 50 -14.76 -0.66 4.09
CA GLU A 50 -14.79 -0.05 2.76
C GLU A 50 -14.85 -1.12 1.65
N ILE A 51 -14.03 -2.17 1.76
CA ILE A 51 -14.03 -3.29 0.82
C ILE A 51 -15.39 -4.01 0.83
N THR A 52 -15.95 -4.27 2.01
CA THR A 52 -17.26 -4.92 2.15
C THR A 52 -18.35 -4.08 1.49
N ALA A 53 -18.39 -2.77 1.75
CA ALA A 53 -19.38 -1.88 1.13
C ALA A 53 -19.25 -1.83 -0.41
N ASN A 54 -18.02 -1.80 -0.92
CA ASN A 54 -17.78 -1.86 -2.37
C ASN A 54 -18.25 -3.20 -2.97
N TYR A 55 -17.94 -4.31 -2.30
CA TYR A 55 -18.37 -5.64 -2.74
C TYR A 55 -19.90 -5.77 -2.75
N GLU A 56 -20.60 -5.29 -1.72
CA GLU A 56 -22.07 -5.27 -1.69
C GLU A 56 -22.63 -4.43 -2.83
N SER A 57 -22.08 -3.24 -3.09
CA SER A 57 -22.50 -2.40 -4.22
C SER A 57 -22.30 -3.08 -5.58
N LEU A 58 -21.18 -3.76 -5.78
CA LEU A 58 -20.92 -4.52 -7.01
C LEU A 58 -21.87 -5.71 -7.16
N ARG A 59 -22.19 -6.37 -6.05
CA ARG A 59 -23.15 -7.48 -6.02
C ARG A 59 -24.55 -7.00 -6.40
N ASP A 60 -25.00 -5.89 -5.86
CA ASP A 60 -26.32 -5.31 -6.18
C ASP A 60 -26.40 -4.86 -7.65
N GLN A 61 -25.30 -4.35 -8.21
CA GLN A 61 -25.20 -4.04 -9.64
C GLN A 61 -25.31 -5.30 -10.51
N LEU A 62 -24.69 -6.41 -10.09
CA LEU A 62 -24.75 -7.68 -10.81
C LEU A 62 -26.15 -8.32 -10.75
N ASP A 63 -26.81 -8.24 -9.59
CA ASP A 63 -28.17 -8.74 -9.41
C ASP A 63 -29.15 -7.97 -10.33
N GLN A 64 -29.00 -6.64 -10.44
CA GLN A 64 -29.80 -5.82 -11.38
C GLN A 64 -29.60 -6.20 -12.86
N ILE A 65 -28.37 -6.54 -13.27
CA ILE A 65 -28.08 -7.02 -14.64
C ILE A 65 -28.73 -8.39 -14.89
N THR A 66 -28.79 -9.24 -13.86
CA THR A 66 -29.34 -10.59 -13.96
C THR A 66 -30.87 -10.58 -13.99
N GLU A 67 -31.51 -9.63 -13.32
CA GLU A 67 -32.97 -9.43 -13.34
C GLU A 67 -33.49 -8.75 -14.62
N THR A 68 -32.65 -8.00 -15.35
CA THR A 68 -33.00 -7.29 -16.61
C THR A 68 -32.80 -8.13 -17.88
N GLY A 69 -32.99 -9.45 -17.79
CA GLY A 69 -32.73 -10.43 -18.85
C GLY A 69 -32.93 -9.94 -20.31
N SER A 70 -31.83 -9.80 -21.04
CA SER A 70 -31.83 -9.79 -22.50
C SER A 70 -30.58 -10.49 -23.03
N VAL A 71 -30.67 -11.82 -23.10
CA VAL A 71 -29.88 -12.62 -24.04
C VAL A 71 -30.79 -12.84 -25.25
N THR A 72 -30.58 -12.09 -26.32
CA THR A 72 -31.18 -12.40 -27.63
C THR A 72 -30.07 -12.59 -28.66
N PRO A 73 -30.03 -13.71 -29.42
CA PRO A 73 -28.98 -13.97 -30.40
C PRO A 73 -29.05 -13.00 -31.58
N LEU A 74 -27.90 -12.49 -32.02
CA LEU A 74 -27.77 -11.69 -33.24
C LEU A 74 -28.23 -12.50 -34.46
N ARG A 75 -29.33 -12.08 -35.08
CA ARG A 75 -29.64 -12.32 -36.50
C ARG A 75 -29.88 -10.95 -37.14
N SER A 76 -29.14 -10.70 -38.21
CA SER A 76 -28.98 -9.40 -38.88
C SER A 76 -30.27 -8.76 -39.40
N GLU A 77 -30.20 -7.42 -39.47
CA GLU A 77 -31.06 -6.45 -40.19
C GLU A 77 -32.49 -6.35 -39.64
N GLU A 78 -32.97 -5.22 -39.10
CA GLU A 78 -33.07 -3.89 -39.70
C GLU A 78 -33.48 -2.90 -38.57
N PHE A 79 -33.39 -1.60 -38.86
CA PHE A 79 -33.90 -0.42 -38.12
C PHE A 79 -32.91 0.47 -37.34
N ALA A 80 -32.88 1.73 -37.78
CA ALA A 80 -32.15 2.87 -37.29
C ALA A 80 -32.72 3.45 -35.98
N GLY A 81 -31.85 3.94 -35.08
CA GLY A 81 -32.23 4.75 -33.90
C GLY A 81 -31.12 4.82 -32.83
N PRO A 82 -31.00 5.93 -32.04
CA PRO A 82 -29.73 6.44 -31.57
C PRO A 82 -29.18 5.80 -30.28
N SER A 83 -27.85 5.75 -30.25
CA SER A 83 -26.94 5.19 -29.24
C SER A 83 -27.07 5.84 -27.85
N LEU A 84 -26.90 5.05 -26.77
CA LEU A 84 -26.37 5.42 -25.44
C LEU A 84 -26.12 4.14 -24.59
N PRO A 85 -25.26 4.17 -23.54
CA PRO A 85 -24.07 3.32 -23.49
C PRO A 85 -24.06 2.27 -22.36
N ILE A 86 -23.17 1.31 -22.53
CA ILE A 86 -23.06 0.00 -21.89
C ILE A 86 -22.04 0.02 -20.73
N SER A 87 -22.45 -0.55 -19.58
CA SER A 87 -21.73 -1.44 -18.64
C SER A 87 -20.34 -1.08 -18.07
N SER A 88 -20.23 -1.02 -16.73
CA SER A 88 -18.99 -0.86 -15.96
C SER A 88 -18.22 -2.18 -15.80
N GLN A 89 -17.71 -2.75 -16.90
CA GLN A 89 -16.52 -3.59 -16.82
C GLN A 89 -15.38 -2.67 -16.38
N LEU A 90 -14.67 -2.98 -15.28
CA LEU A 90 -13.37 -2.33 -15.04
C LEU A 90 -12.49 -2.69 -16.23
N SER A 91 -12.41 -1.75 -17.14
CA SER A 91 -11.72 -1.91 -18.39
C SER A 91 -10.23 -2.02 -18.07
N PHE A 92 -9.44 -2.59 -18.98
CA PHE A 92 -7.98 -2.59 -18.86
C PHE A 92 -7.43 -1.15 -18.66
N SER A 93 -8.20 -0.14 -19.13
CA SER A 93 -7.95 1.27 -18.89
C SER A 93 -8.03 1.65 -17.41
N ASP A 94 -8.99 1.11 -16.65
CA ASP A 94 -9.22 1.45 -15.23
C ASP A 94 -8.13 0.86 -14.32
N ILE A 95 -7.69 -0.37 -14.58
CA ILE A 95 -6.56 -0.99 -13.87
C ILE A 95 -5.26 -0.22 -14.17
N THR A 96 -5.01 0.06 -15.46
CA THR A 96 -3.84 0.83 -15.88
C THR A 96 -3.84 2.24 -15.27
N SER A 97 -5.01 2.88 -15.17
CA SER A 97 -5.19 4.20 -14.53
C SER A 97 -4.83 4.16 -13.05
N THR A 98 -5.31 3.14 -12.32
CA THR A 98 -5.03 2.98 -10.88
C THR A 98 -3.54 2.76 -10.62
N THR A 99 -2.89 1.86 -11.35
CA THR A 99 -1.44 1.62 -11.22
C THR A 99 -0.63 2.87 -11.55
N LYS A 100 -1.02 3.64 -12.56
CA LYS A 100 -0.36 4.91 -12.93
C LYS A 100 -0.47 5.97 -11.84
N ASN A 101 -1.65 6.10 -11.22
CA ASN A 101 -1.85 7.07 -10.14
C ASN A 101 -1.02 6.70 -8.90
N HIS A 102 -1.04 5.44 -8.48
CA HIS A 102 -0.21 4.97 -7.36
C HIS A 102 1.28 5.12 -7.65
N PHE A 103 1.72 4.77 -8.86
CA PHE A 103 3.08 5.00 -9.29
C PHE A 103 3.48 6.47 -9.10
N LYS A 104 2.69 7.40 -9.64
CA LYS A 104 3.01 8.82 -9.63
C LYS A 104 3.13 9.36 -8.20
N ILE A 105 2.20 9.00 -7.32
CA ILE A 105 2.20 9.43 -5.91
C ILE A 105 3.49 8.96 -5.20
N ILE A 106 3.83 7.68 -5.33
CA ILE A 106 5.02 7.11 -4.67
C ILE A 106 6.30 7.70 -5.28
N PHE A 107 6.34 7.85 -6.60
CA PHE A 107 7.47 8.42 -7.32
C PHE A 107 7.73 9.86 -6.86
N ASP A 108 6.70 10.70 -6.84
CA ASP A 108 6.79 12.11 -6.45
C ASP A 108 7.19 12.24 -4.96
N LYS A 109 6.64 11.39 -4.08
CA LYS A 109 7.01 11.35 -2.66
C LYS A 109 8.50 11.03 -2.48
N ILE A 110 8.97 9.90 -3.00
CA ILE A 110 10.38 9.49 -2.84
C ILE A 110 11.33 10.52 -3.46
N MET A 111 10.96 11.06 -4.64
CA MET A 111 11.75 12.09 -5.30
C MET A 111 11.90 13.34 -4.44
N THR A 112 10.82 13.78 -3.79
CA THR A 112 10.80 14.95 -2.90
C THR A 112 11.57 14.66 -1.61
N ASP A 113 11.27 13.56 -0.93
CA ASP A 113 11.86 13.19 0.36
C ASP A 113 13.40 13.03 0.27
N ASN A 114 13.91 12.55 -0.87
CA ASN A 114 15.34 12.33 -1.10
C ASN A 114 16.01 13.48 -1.89
N ASN A 115 15.28 14.54 -2.23
CA ASN A 115 15.75 15.65 -3.06
C ASN A 115 16.42 15.20 -4.37
N TYR A 116 15.85 14.19 -5.02
CA TYR A 116 16.35 13.67 -6.28
C TYR A 116 15.91 14.54 -7.46
N SER A 117 16.80 14.73 -8.44
CA SER A 117 16.38 15.16 -9.76
C SER A 117 15.55 14.05 -10.43
N PHE A 118 14.69 14.44 -11.36
CA PHE A 118 13.82 13.48 -12.06
C PHE A 118 14.64 12.37 -12.74
N ASP A 119 15.75 12.72 -13.40
CA ASP A 119 16.65 11.76 -14.03
C ASP A 119 17.33 10.83 -13.01
N ASN A 120 17.73 11.35 -11.85
CA ASN A 120 18.29 10.53 -10.79
C ASN A 120 17.26 9.55 -10.25
N MET A 121 16.02 9.99 -10.03
CA MET A 121 14.94 9.12 -9.57
C MET A 121 14.63 8.00 -10.59
N CYS A 122 14.57 8.32 -11.89
CA CYS A 122 14.40 7.31 -12.93
C CYS A 122 15.55 6.29 -12.96
N ASN A 123 16.79 6.73 -12.74
CA ASN A 123 17.95 5.84 -12.67
C ASN A 123 17.90 4.93 -11.43
N THR A 124 17.58 5.50 -10.27
CA THR A 124 17.41 4.74 -9.01
C THR A 124 16.35 3.66 -9.18
N MET A 125 15.17 4.02 -9.66
CA MET A 125 14.09 3.07 -9.90
C MET A 125 14.50 1.97 -10.90
N SER A 126 15.25 2.32 -11.95
CA SER A 126 15.76 1.33 -12.91
C SER A 126 16.69 0.29 -12.26
N VAL A 127 17.52 0.71 -11.31
CA VAL A 127 18.41 -0.18 -10.54
C VAL A 127 17.62 -1.04 -9.58
N GLU A 128 16.64 -0.46 -8.89
CA GLU A 128 15.80 -1.17 -7.93
C GLU A 128 14.94 -2.25 -8.60
N ILE A 129 14.29 -1.93 -9.73
CA ILE A 129 13.55 -2.92 -10.53
C ILE A 129 14.43 -4.08 -10.96
N HIS A 130 15.68 -3.80 -11.35
CA HIS A 130 16.64 -4.84 -11.68
C HIS A 130 17.00 -5.69 -10.44
N GLY A 131 17.19 -5.05 -9.28
CA GLY A 131 17.43 -5.73 -8.00
C GLY A 131 16.28 -6.63 -7.53
N LEU A 132 15.04 -6.31 -7.91
CA LEU A 132 13.86 -7.13 -7.66
C LEU A 132 13.75 -8.37 -8.58
N GLY A 133 14.73 -8.61 -9.46
CA GLY A 133 14.71 -9.74 -10.40
C GLY A 133 13.71 -9.57 -11.55
N MET A 134 13.13 -8.39 -11.72
CA MET A 134 12.13 -8.09 -12.76
C MET A 134 12.77 -7.83 -14.14
N GLY A 135 14.09 -7.94 -14.24
CA GLY A 135 14.87 -7.68 -15.44
C GLY A 135 15.08 -6.19 -15.72
N LYS A 136 15.81 -5.88 -16.80
CA LYS A 136 16.17 -4.51 -17.14
C LYS A 136 14.93 -3.71 -17.60
N ILE A 137 14.81 -2.49 -17.10
CA ILE A 137 13.92 -1.44 -17.62
C ILE A 137 14.80 -0.25 -18.02
N SER A 138 14.40 0.53 -19.03
CA SER A 138 15.16 1.72 -19.42
C SER A 138 14.64 2.94 -18.65
N LYS A 139 15.53 3.91 -18.37
CA LYS A 139 15.12 5.20 -17.80
C LYS A 139 14.04 5.88 -18.66
N GLU A 140 14.17 5.79 -19.98
CA GLU A 140 13.23 6.40 -20.93
C GLU A 140 11.83 5.79 -20.81
N THR A 141 11.75 4.47 -20.59
CA THR A 141 10.48 3.78 -20.33
C THR A 141 9.82 4.29 -19.05
N ILE A 142 10.60 4.53 -18.00
CA ILE A 142 10.09 5.07 -16.72
C ILE A 142 9.59 6.51 -16.92
N LYS A 143 10.35 7.36 -17.63
CA LYS A 143 9.93 8.73 -17.95
C LYS A 143 8.62 8.75 -18.72
N ASN A 144 8.52 7.93 -19.75
CA ASN A 144 7.32 7.81 -20.56
C ASN A 144 6.13 7.33 -19.72
N PHE A 145 6.36 6.41 -18.78
CA PHE A 145 5.33 5.95 -17.86
C PHE A 145 4.83 7.08 -16.95
N TYR A 146 5.76 7.87 -16.40
CA TYR A 146 5.44 9.02 -15.55
C TYR A 146 4.60 10.10 -16.25
N TYR A 147 4.94 10.42 -17.50
CA TYR A 147 4.21 11.42 -18.29
C TYR A 147 2.98 10.87 -19.01
N ASN A 148 2.63 9.59 -18.79
CA ASN A 148 1.58 8.89 -19.54
C ASN A 148 1.79 8.90 -21.06
N ASN A 149 3.03 9.02 -21.51
CA ASN A 149 3.42 9.07 -22.92
C ASN A 149 3.68 7.65 -23.45
N GLY A 150 2.62 6.86 -23.61
CA GLY A 150 2.69 5.56 -24.27
C GLY A 150 1.64 4.55 -23.81
N ASP A 151 1.52 3.48 -24.61
CA ASP A 151 0.75 2.29 -24.25
C ASP A 151 1.69 1.26 -23.61
N PHE A 152 1.52 1.05 -22.29
CA PHE A 152 2.40 0.18 -21.51
C PHE A 152 1.73 -1.18 -21.35
N ARG A 153 2.27 -2.17 -22.07
CA ARG A 153 1.83 -3.58 -22.00
C ARG A 153 2.28 -4.24 -20.69
N GLY A 154 1.76 -5.45 -20.44
CA GLY A 154 1.88 -6.16 -19.17
C GLY A 154 3.29 -6.31 -18.59
N SER A 155 4.34 -6.45 -19.40
CA SER A 155 5.71 -6.59 -18.87
C SER A 155 6.25 -5.32 -18.22
N THR A 156 5.89 -4.14 -18.73
CA THR A 156 6.26 -2.85 -18.10
C THR A 156 5.42 -2.61 -16.86
N LEU A 157 4.12 -2.89 -16.93
CA LEU A 157 3.21 -2.79 -15.78
C LEU A 157 3.64 -3.72 -14.63
N ASN A 158 4.05 -4.96 -14.91
CA ASN A 158 4.53 -5.89 -13.89
C ASN A 158 5.81 -5.40 -13.20
N LYS A 159 6.76 -4.85 -13.98
CA LYS A 159 8.01 -4.30 -13.43
C LYS A 159 7.74 -3.11 -12.51
N ILE A 160 6.86 -2.21 -12.94
CA ILE A 160 6.52 -1.00 -12.19
C ILE A 160 5.64 -1.34 -10.98
N GLY A 161 4.70 -2.27 -11.14
CA GLY A 161 3.87 -2.80 -10.05
C GLY A 161 4.72 -3.42 -8.94
N ALA A 162 5.68 -4.29 -9.30
CA ALA A 162 6.60 -4.87 -8.32
C ALA A 162 7.42 -3.83 -7.55
N TRP A 163 7.82 -2.74 -8.23
CA TRP A 163 8.49 -1.63 -7.58
C TRP A 163 7.57 -0.89 -6.60
N ILE A 164 6.33 -0.58 -7.03
CA ILE A 164 5.30 0.03 -6.17
C ILE A 164 5.09 -0.82 -4.91
N ASP A 165 4.89 -2.12 -5.07
CA ASP A 165 4.69 -3.06 -3.96
C ASP A 165 5.88 -3.08 -3.01
N SER A 166 7.11 -3.01 -3.55
CA SER A 166 8.32 -2.93 -2.74
C SER A 166 8.39 -1.67 -1.88
N LYS A 167 7.86 -0.54 -2.34
CA LYS A 167 7.88 0.75 -1.63
C LYS A 167 6.75 0.89 -0.61
N ASN A 168 5.61 0.25 -0.85
CA ASN A 168 4.53 0.22 0.13
C ASN A 168 4.94 -0.49 1.43
N ASN A 169 5.90 -1.41 1.38
CA ASN A 169 6.49 -2.04 2.57
C ASN A 169 7.50 -1.13 3.33
N PHE A 170 7.93 0.00 2.78
CA PHE A 170 8.84 0.95 3.45
C PHE A 170 8.12 2.08 4.21
N ASN A 171 6.86 2.38 3.89
CA ASN A 171 6.10 3.47 4.54
C ASN A 171 5.68 3.17 6.00
N LEU A 172 6.03 2.01 6.57
CA LEU A 172 5.80 1.70 7.99
C LEU A 172 7.00 2.05 8.90
N ALA A 173 8.16 2.38 8.34
CA ALA A 173 9.39 2.59 9.10
C ALA A 173 9.70 4.08 9.43
N ASP A 174 9.21 5.03 8.63
CA ASP A 174 9.64 6.44 8.72
C ASP A 174 8.71 7.40 9.48
N ASN A 175 7.65 6.89 10.13
CA ASN A 175 6.75 7.75 10.94
C ASN A 175 7.10 7.74 12.44
N THR A 176 8.36 7.45 12.80
CA THR A 176 8.82 7.49 14.19
C THR A 176 9.95 8.51 14.34
N GLU A 177 9.58 9.79 14.37
CA GLU A 177 10.39 10.83 15.03
C GLU A 177 9.54 11.51 16.09
#